data_AF-A0AA35I9V7-F1
#
_entry.id   AF-A0AA35I9V7-F1
#
_cell.length_a   1.000
_cell.length_b   1.000
_cell.length_c   1.000
_cell.angle_alpha   90.00
_cell.angle_beta   90.00
_cell.angle_gamma   90.00
#
_symmetry.space_group_name_H-M   'P 1'
#
loop_
_entity.id
_entity.type
_entity.pdbx_description
1 polymer ?
#
loop_
_entity_poly.entity_id
_entity_poly.type
_entity_poly.pdbx_seq_one_letter_code
_entity_poly.pdbx_strand_id
1 'polypeptide(L)'
;MLTLPWLVPAWRRQLQKRDGRFLLLLGWVALVLLFFSLSSGKRKLYIFPALPGLVLAIAPLIPWLLKRWLLGRPAWRKAFIAVALIWFALWFTRGFVEPLKEGRNPHETLMSEAARATGGAELVLVNWREGHWLFARQPIVHFGFTGQSKADAAAYWLRHNPTAFALIPATELGRCFSADKARKLGETSRAEWYVVGADADNGQCQATPPGHVYRFAWADVPVAR
;
A
#
# COMPACT_ATOMS: atom_id res chain seq x y z
N MET A 1 28.82 -9.52 2.14
CA MET A 1 29.83 -9.56 1.04
C MET A 1 31.18 -10.16 1.45
N LEU A 2 31.51 -10.33 2.74
CA LEU A 2 32.80 -10.91 3.19
C LEU A 2 32.95 -12.45 3.07
N THR A 3 31.93 -13.20 2.63
CA THR A 3 31.97 -14.68 2.55
C THR A 3 32.17 -15.22 1.13
N LEU A 4 32.21 -14.34 0.12
CA LEU A 4 32.20 -14.70 -1.29
C LEU A 4 33.35 -15.61 -1.76
N PRO A 5 34.64 -15.34 -1.46
CA PRO A 5 35.74 -16.14 -2.02
C PRO A 5 35.74 -17.59 -1.52
N TRP A 6 35.10 -17.84 -0.37
CA TRP A 6 35.08 -19.15 0.28
C TRP A 6 33.84 -19.99 -0.05
N LEU A 7 32.80 -19.39 -0.62
CA LEU A 7 31.62 -20.12 -1.13
C LEU A 7 31.89 -20.81 -2.48
N VAL A 8 32.79 -20.24 -3.29
CA VAL A 8 33.14 -20.70 -4.65
C VAL A 8 33.55 -22.18 -4.70
N PRO A 9 34.48 -22.69 -3.87
CA PRO A 9 34.89 -24.09 -3.94
C PRO A 9 33.79 -25.07 -3.49
N ALA A 10 32.93 -24.68 -2.55
CA ALA A 10 31.81 -25.51 -2.10
C ALA A 10 30.71 -25.58 -3.18
N TRP A 11 30.41 -24.45 -3.81
CA TRP A 11 29.55 -24.38 -5.00
C TRP A 11 30.10 -25.22 -6.16
N ARG A 12 31.41 -25.16 -6.43
CA ARG A 12 32.04 -25.99 -7.48
C ARG A 12 31.86 -27.49 -7.23
N ARG A 13 32.06 -27.95 -5.99
CA ARG A 13 31.85 -29.36 -5.61
C ARG A 13 30.38 -29.77 -5.73
N GLN A 14 29.45 -28.88 -5.44
CA GLN A 14 28.01 -29.14 -5.55
C GLN A 14 27.53 -29.17 -7.01
N LEU A 15 28.03 -28.25 -7.85
CA LEU A 15 27.77 -28.28 -9.30
C LEU A 15 28.40 -29.51 -9.96
N GLN A 16 29.58 -29.94 -9.51
CA GLN A 16 30.23 -31.16 -10.03
C GLN A 16 29.43 -32.44 -9.72
N LYS A 17 28.62 -32.45 -8.64
CA LYS A 17 27.72 -33.58 -8.35
C LYS A 17 26.52 -33.66 -9.31
N ARG A 18 26.32 -32.68 -10.21
CA ARG A 18 25.24 -32.61 -11.20
C ARG A 18 23.86 -32.98 -10.63
N ASP A 19 23.61 -32.58 -9.38
CA ASP A 19 22.38 -32.93 -8.71
C ASP A 19 21.22 -32.16 -9.37
N GLY A 20 20.35 -32.88 -10.08
CA GLY A 20 19.33 -32.29 -10.95
C GLY A 20 18.40 -31.31 -10.21
N ARG A 21 18.19 -31.53 -8.91
CA ARG A 21 17.40 -30.64 -8.04
C ARG A 21 18.05 -29.27 -7.88
N PHE A 22 19.37 -29.22 -7.73
CA PHE A 22 20.11 -27.97 -7.57
C PHE A 22 20.16 -27.17 -8.88
N LEU A 23 20.32 -27.86 -10.01
CA LEU A 23 20.30 -27.25 -11.35
C LEU A 23 18.91 -26.71 -11.71
N LEU A 24 17.83 -27.43 -11.36
CA LEU A 24 16.46 -26.95 -11.52
C LEU A 24 16.19 -25.68 -10.70
N LEU A 25 16.63 -25.63 -9.44
CA LEU A 25 16.47 -24.45 -8.58
C LEU A 25 17.26 -23.24 -9.10
N LEU A 26 18.50 -23.45 -9.55
CA LEU A 26 19.32 -22.40 -10.16
C LEU A 26 18.75 -21.93 -11.49
N GLY A 27 18.29 -22.87 -12.32
CA GLY A 27 17.63 -22.59 -13.59
C GLY A 27 16.36 -21.78 -13.38
N TRP A 28 15.55 -22.12 -12.38
CA TRP A 28 14.37 -21.35 -11.98
C TRP A 28 14.73 -19.92 -11.57
N VAL A 29 15.72 -19.74 -10.70
CA VAL A 29 16.18 -18.41 -10.26
C VAL A 29 16.67 -17.59 -11.45
N ALA A 30 17.47 -18.17 -12.34
CA ALA A 30 17.97 -17.51 -13.53
C ALA A 30 16.84 -17.13 -14.51
N LEU A 31 15.86 -18.02 -14.70
CA LEU A 31 14.72 -17.80 -15.59
C LEU A 31 13.81 -16.69 -15.06
N VAL A 32 13.52 -16.69 -13.75
CA VAL A 32 12.77 -15.61 -13.08
C VAL A 32 13.52 -14.29 -13.21
N LEU A 33 14.82 -14.25 -12.95
CA LEU A 33 15.63 -13.03 -13.09
C LEU A 33 15.68 -12.53 -14.53
N LEU A 34 15.81 -13.43 -15.51
CA LEU A 34 15.88 -13.08 -16.94
C LEU A 34 14.53 -12.57 -17.45
N PHE A 35 13.43 -13.24 -17.11
CA PHE A 35 12.08 -12.82 -17.43
C PHE A 35 11.77 -11.42 -16.88
N PHE A 36 12.08 -11.18 -15.60
CA PHE A 36 11.81 -9.89 -14.98
C PHE A 36 12.83 -8.79 -15.35
N SER A 37 14.04 -9.14 -15.78
CA SER A 37 15.00 -8.16 -16.31
C SER A 37 14.61 -7.64 -17.69
N LEU A 38 13.94 -8.47 -18.50
CA LEU A 38 13.44 -8.11 -19.83
C LEU A 38 12.08 -7.37 -19.76
N SER A 39 11.34 -7.51 -18.65
CA SER A 39 10.05 -6.84 -18.47
C SER A 39 10.24 -5.35 -18.13
N SER A 40 9.65 -4.47 -18.94
CA SER A 40 9.78 -3.00 -18.83
C SER A 40 9.10 -2.38 -17.59
N GLY A 41 8.36 -3.17 -16.80
CA GLY A 41 7.72 -2.73 -15.57
C GLY A 41 8.60 -2.96 -14.34
N LYS A 42 9.61 -2.14 -14.07
CA LYS A 42 10.46 -2.29 -12.87
C LYS A 42 9.70 -1.94 -11.58
N ARG A 43 9.04 -2.90 -10.95
CA ARG A 43 8.61 -2.80 -9.53
C ARG A 43 9.61 -3.55 -8.67
N LYS A 44 10.05 -2.95 -7.55
CA LYS A 44 11.00 -3.55 -6.58
C LYS A 44 10.53 -4.90 -6.02
N LEU A 45 9.27 -5.27 -6.24
CA LEU A 45 8.61 -6.47 -5.71
C LEU A 45 8.84 -7.76 -6.53
N TYR A 46 9.40 -7.70 -7.74
CA TYR A 46 9.54 -8.88 -8.62
C TYR A 46 10.68 -9.83 -8.25
N ILE A 47 11.52 -9.47 -7.28
CA ILE A 47 12.61 -10.33 -6.79
C ILE A 47 12.11 -11.35 -5.75
N PHE A 48 10.95 -11.11 -5.12
CA PHE A 48 10.42 -11.97 -4.05
C PHE A 48 10.21 -13.44 -4.48
N PRO A 49 9.71 -13.76 -5.69
CA PRO A 49 9.58 -15.15 -6.14
C PRO A 49 10.91 -15.90 -6.32
N ALA A 50 12.03 -15.18 -6.50
CA ALA A 50 13.36 -15.79 -6.64
C ALA A 50 14.00 -16.13 -5.27
N LEU A 51 13.57 -15.48 -4.19
CA LEU A 51 14.13 -15.66 -2.85
C LEU A 51 14.00 -17.11 -2.33
N PRO A 52 12.84 -17.79 -2.42
CA PRO A 52 12.72 -19.18 -1.97
C PRO A 52 13.69 -20.12 -2.71
N GLY A 53 13.85 -19.96 -4.02
CA GLY A 53 14.79 -20.74 -4.82
C GLY A 53 16.24 -20.52 -4.39
N LEU A 54 16.62 -19.28 -4.13
CA LEU A 54 17.95 -18.93 -3.62
C LEU A 54 18.20 -19.48 -2.21
N VAL A 55 17.21 -19.42 -1.31
CA VAL A 55 17.29 -19.98 0.04
C VAL A 55 17.51 -21.49 -0.02
N LEU A 56 16.75 -22.21 -0.85
CA LEU A 56 16.91 -23.65 -1.04
C LEU A 56 18.26 -24.02 -1.67
N ALA A 57 18.79 -23.18 -2.56
CA ALA A 57 20.14 -23.38 -3.12
C ALA A 57 21.24 -23.13 -2.06
N ILE A 58 21.05 -22.23 -1.10
CA ILE A 58 22.05 -21.96 -0.06
C ILE A 58 21.96 -22.98 1.09
N ALA A 59 20.78 -23.58 1.33
CA ALA A 59 20.52 -24.51 2.42
C ALA A 59 21.57 -25.64 2.61
N PRO A 60 22.09 -26.31 1.56
CA PRO A 60 23.08 -27.38 1.72
C PRO A 60 24.45 -26.90 2.20
N LEU A 61 24.74 -25.60 2.01
CA LEU A 61 26.03 -24.99 2.39
C LEU A 61 26.03 -24.52 3.86
N ILE A 62 24.84 -24.40 4.46
CA ILE A 62 24.63 -23.92 5.83
C ILE A 62 25.33 -24.82 6.87
N PRO A 63 25.20 -26.16 6.87
CA PRO A 63 25.81 -27.02 7.89
C PRO A 63 27.34 -26.94 7.93
N TRP A 64 27.97 -26.83 6.75
CA TRP A 64 29.41 -26.71 6.64
C TRP A 64 29.91 -25.35 7.13
N LEU A 65 29.19 -24.27 6.79
CA LEU A 65 29.49 -22.92 7.27
C LEU A 65 29.32 -22.81 8.79
N LEU A 66 28.24 -23.38 9.35
CA LEU A 66 28.00 -23.44 10.80
C LEU A 66 29.06 -24.24 11.54
N LYS A 67 29.47 -25.41 11.02
CA LYS A 67 30.56 -26.20 11.63
C LYS A 67 31.87 -25.43 11.69
N ARG A 68 32.20 -24.70 10.63
CA ARG A 68 33.48 -23.98 10.54
C ARG A 68 33.50 -22.67 11.33
N TRP A 69 32.38 -21.95 11.40
CA TRP A 69 32.31 -20.63 12.05
C TRP A 69 31.74 -20.66 13.47
N LEU A 70 30.72 -21.48 13.75
CA LEU A 70 30.04 -21.50 15.06
C LEU A 70 30.51 -22.64 15.97
N LEU A 71 30.89 -23.81 15.45
CA LEU A 71 31.33 -24.92 16.30
C LEU A 71 32.81 -24.81 16.72
N GLY A 72 33.65 -24.12 15.95
CA GLY A 72 35.07 -23.93 16.29
C GLY A 72 35.36 -22.86 17.35
N ARG A 73 34.38 -22.01 17.70
CA ARG A 73 34.53 -20.90 18.65
C ARG A 73 33.25 -20.69 19.48
N PRO A 74 33.13 -21.25 20.70
CA PRO A 74 31.90 -21.22 21.50
C PRO A 74 31.46 -19.80 21.87
N ALA A 75 32.38 -18.85 22.00
CA ALA A 75 32.07 -17.44 22.23
C ALA A 75 31.31 -16.80 21.05
N TRP A 76 31.67 -17.13 19.81
CA TRP A 76 30.99 -16.64 18.60
C TRP A 76 29.57 -17.17 18.48
N ARG A 77 29.34 -18.42 18.89
CA ARG A 77 27.99 -19.00 18.95
C ARG A 77 27.10 -18.26 19.94
N LYS A 78 27.59 -17.95 21.15
CA LYS A 78 26.83 -17.17 22.14
C LYS A 78 26.54 -15.76 21.65
N ALA A 79 27.52 -15.09 21.03
CA ALA A 79 27.35 -13.76 20.46
C ALA A 79 26.30 -13.73 19.34
N PHE A 80 26.35 -14.69 18.40
CA PHE A 80 25.37 -14.80 17.31
C PHE A 80 23.95 -15.02 17.83
N ILE A 81 23.78 -15.91 18.81
CA ILE A 81 22.47 -16.18 19.43
C ILE A 81 21.96 -14.93 20.15
N ALA A 82 22.81 -14.25 20.93
CA ALA A 82 22.42 -13.02 21.62
C ALA A 82 21.99 -11.93 20.64
N VAL A 83 22.75 -11.71 19.56
CA VAL A 83 22.39 -10.73 18.52
C VAL A 83 21.09 -11.12 17.82
N ALA A 84 20.89 -12.39 17.48
CA ALA A 84 19.66 -12.85 16.85
C ALA A 84 18.44 -12.66 17.77
N LEU A 85 18.56 -12.97 19.06
CA LEU A 85 17.50 -12.76 20.05
C LEU A 85 17.20 -11.28 20.25
N ILE A 86 18.21 -10.42 20.35
CA ILE A 86 18.04 -8.96 20.45
C ILE A 86 17.36 -8.43 19.19
N TRP A 87 17.80 -8.84 18.01
CA TRP A 87 17.18 -8.45 16.74
C TRP A 87 15.71 -8.88 16.67
N PHE A 88 15.42 -10.13 17.06
CA PHE A 88 14.07 -10.66 17.06
C PHE A 88 13.17 -9.94 18.07
N ALA A 89 13.67 -9.66 19.26
CA ALA A 89 12.97 -8.86 20.27
C ALA A 89 12.69 -7.44 19.77
N LEU A 90 13.67 -6.77 19.14
CA LEU A 90 13.51 -5.45 18.53
C LEU A 90 12.49 -5.46 17.38
N TRP A 91 12.45 -6.52 16.58
CA TRP A 91 11.48 -6.68 15.51
C TRP A 91 10.06 -6.87 16.07
N PHE A 92 9.89 -7.70 17.11
CA PHE A 92 8.61 -7.90 17.79
C PHE A 92 8.13 -6.64 18.51
N THR A 93 9.02 -5.92 19.21
CA THR A 93 8.64 -4.65 19.84
C THR A 93 8.26 -3.63 18.80
N ARG A 94 8.99 -3.50 17.68
CA ARG A 94 8.57 -2.63 16.57
C ARG A 94 7.21 -3.05 16.00
N GLY A 95 7.01 -4.35 15.75
CA GLY A 95 5.77 -4.88 15.19
C GLY A 95 4.55 -4.72 16.11
N PHE A 96 4.75 -4.67 17.43
CA PHE A 96 3.68 -4.47 18.41
C PHE A 96 3.46 -2.99 18.76
N VAL A 97 4.51 -2.16 18.69
CA VAL A 97 4.45 -0.73 19.02
C VAL A 97 3.85 0.11 17.89
N GLU A 98 4.12 -0.21 16.62
CA GLU A 98 3.52 0.51 15.47
C GLU A 98 1.98 0.46 15.53
N PRO A 99 1.30 -0.70 15.64
CA PRO A 99 -0.17 -0.77 15.71
C PRO A 99 -0.79 0.00 16.90
N LEU A 100 -0.07 0.11 18.02
CA LEU A 100 -0.51 0.85 19.20
C LEU A 100 -0.29 2.36 19.06
N LYS A 101 0.70 2.80 18.28
CA LYS A 101 0.99 4.21 18.01
C LYS A 101 0.16 4.77 16.85
N GLU A 102 -0.13 3.96 15.83
CA GLU A 102 -0.93 4.38 14.67
C GLU A 102 -2.40 4.69 15.01
N GLY A 103 -2.87 4.34 16.23
CA GLY A 103 -4.19 4.73 16.70
C GLY A 103 -5.33 4.27 15.80
N ARG A 104 -6.41 5.06 15.76
CA ARG A 104 -7.59 4.80 14.93
C ARG A 104 -7.22 5.00 13.45
N ASN A 105 -7.68 4.13 12.56
CA ASN A 105 -7.32 4.15 11.14
C ASN A 105 -7.50 5.58 10.56
N PRO A 106 -6.48 6.18 9.90
CA PRO A 106 -6.58 7.54 9.36
C PRO A 106 -7.76 7.75 8.41
N HIS A 107 -8.21 6.70 7.74
CA HIS A 107 -9.40 6.77 6.89
C HIS A 107 -10.69 6.82 7.72
N GLU A 108 -10.74 6.18 8.89
CA GLU A 108 -11.89 6.25 9.80
C GLU A 108 -12.03 7.65 10.39
N THR A 109 -10.92 8.25 10.83
CA THR A 109 -10.93 9.62 11.36
C THR A 109 -11.35 10.62 10.28
N LEU A 110 -10.75 10.54 9.09
CA LEU A 110 -11.09 11.40 7.94
C LEU A 110 -12.57 11.29 7.54
N MET A 111 -13.13 10.08 7.46
CA MET A 111 -14.53 9.90 7.07
C MET A 111 -15.52 10.28 8.17
N SER A 112 -15.15 10.11 9.44
CA SER A 112 -15.94 10.63 10.55
C SER A 112 -15.97 12.15 10.57
N GLU A 113 -14.86 12.81 10.22
CA GLU A 113 -14.77 14.26 10.13
C GLU A 113 -15.48 14.80 8.90
N ALA A 114 -15.39 14.10 7.75
CA ALA A 114 -16.19 14.40 6.57
C ALA A 114 -17.68 14.41 6.91
N ALA A 115 -18.17 13.36 7.58
CA ALA A 115 -19.57 13.26 7.94
C ALA A 115 -20.06 14.35 8.90
N ARG A 116 -19.20 14.76 9.85
CA ARG A 116 -19.50 15.91 10.71
C ARG A 116 -19.49 17.24 9.95
N ALA A 117 -18.54 17.42 9.03
CA ALA A 117 -18.40 18.65 8.26
C ALA A 117 -19.56 18.86 7.27
N THR A 118 -20.11 17.77 6.72
CA THR A 118 -21.23 17.80 5.76
C THR A 118 -22.59 17.53 6.40
N GLY A 119 -22.64 17.33 7.73
CA GLY A 119 -23.88 17.02 8.44
C GLY A 119 -24.55 15.71 8.02
N GLY A 120 -23.78 14.72 7.53
CA GLY A 120 -24.33 13.46 7.03
C GLY A 120 -24.90 13.53 5.60
N ALA A 121 -24.69 14.64 4.89
CA ALA A 121 -25.15 14.78 3.50
C ALA A 121 -24.44 13.81 2.54
N GLU A 122 -25.03 13.65 1.35
CA GLU A 122 -24.47 12.80 0.30
C GLU A 122 -23.06 13.27 -0.12
N LEU A 123 -22.11 12.34 -0.17
CA LEU A 123 -20.69 12.61 -0.41
C LEU A 123 -20.21 12.00 -1.72
N VAL A 124 -19.82 12.86 -2.65
CA VAL A 124 -19.18 12.49 -3.90
C VAL A 124 -17.70 12.20 -3.65
N LEU A 125 -17.26 11.00 -4.03
CA LEU A 125 -15.92 10.52 -3.81
C LEU A 125 -15.06 10.71 -5.08
N VAL A 126 -14.13 11.67 -5.06
CA VAL A 126 -13.18 11.94 -6.17
C VAL A 126 -11.85 11.25 -5.89
N ASN A 127 -11.34 10.46 -6.84
CA ASN A 127 -10.08 9.72 -6.70
C ASN A 127 -9.95 8.91 -5.39
N TRP A 128 -11.07 8.34 -4.94
CA TRP A 128 -11.19 7.62 -3.68
C TRP A 128 -10.43 6.29 -3.64
N ARG A 129 -10.35 5.72 -2.43
CA ARG A 129 -9.72 4.44 -2.13
C ARG A 129 -10.65 3.60 -1.27
N GLU A 130 -10.36 2.30 -1.21
CA GLU A 130 -11.11 1.33 -0.41
C GLU A 130 -11.42 1.82 1.02
N GLY A 131 -10.45 2.45 1.69
CA GLY A 131 -10.66 3.00 3.04
C GLY A 131 -11.74 4.10 3.11
N HIS A 132 -11.86 4.97 2.10
CA HIS A 132 -12.92 6.00 2.10
C HIS A 132 -14.30 5.39 1.92
N TRP A 133 -14.40 4.31 1.14
CA TRP A 133 -15.65 3.59 0.94
C TRP A 133 -16.04 2.79 2.20
N LEU A 134 -15.07 2.05 2.77
CA LEU A 134 -15.29 1.18 3.93
C LEU A 134 -15.67 1.95 5.20
N PHE A 135 -15.10 3.14 5.41
CA PHE A 135 -15.34 3.95 6.62
C PHE A 135 -16.31 5.11 6.42
N ALA A 136 -16.94 5.23 5.25
CA ALA A 136 -17.94 6.26 5.03
C ALA A 136 -19.14 6.09 5.98
N ARG A 137 -19.66 7.22 6.48
CA ARG A 137 -20.75 7.26 7.48
C ARG A 137 -21.99 7.99 6.97
N GLN A 138 -22.03 8.27 5.67
CA GLN A 138 -23.08 9.01 5.00
C GLN A 138 -23.21 8.51 3.57
N PRO A 139 -24.35 8.69 2.88
CA PRO A 139 -24.53 8.21 1.52
C PRO A 139 -23.38 8.66 0.62
N ILE A 140 -22.80 7.74 -0.15
CA ILE A 140 -21.66 8.04 -1.02
C ILE A 140 -22.01 7.83 -2.49
N VAL A 141 -21.40 8.65 -3.33
CA VAL A 141 -21.54 8.59 -4.78
C VAL A 141 -20.15 8.59 -5.42
N HIS A 142 -19.94 7.73 -6.41
CA HIS A 142 -18.72 7.77 -7.21
C HIS A 142 -18.96 7.39 -8.66
N PHE A 143 -18.03 7.75 -9.54
CA PHE A 143 -18.14 7.56 -11.00
C PHE A 143 -17.20 6.47 -11.55
N GLY A 144 -16.69 5.60 -10.67
CA GLY A 144 -15.82 4.49 -11.04
C GLY A 144 -14.33 4.87 -11.10
N PHE A 145 -13.52 4.00 -11.71
CA PHE A 145 -12.05 4.16 -11.80
C PHE A 145 -11.55 4.55 -13.19
N THR A 146 -12.33 4.25 -14.23
CA THR A 146 -11.96 4.44 -15.63
C THR A 146 -12.83 5.53 -16.27
N GLY A 147 -12.31 6.22 -17.28
CA GLY A 147 -13.05 7.22 -18.05
C GLY A 147 -12.71 8.66 -17.69
N GLN A 148 -13.74 9.51 -17.63
CA GLN A 148 -13.64 10.98 -17.57
C GLN A 148 -12.98 11.48 -16.27
N SER A 149 -12.55 12.74 -16.28
CA SER A 149 -12.07 13.45 -15.09
C SER A 149 -13.10 13.35 -13.97
N LYS A 150 -12.69 12.76 -12.84
CA LYS A 150 -13.60 12.57 -11.69
C LYS A 150 -13.96 13.91 -11.03
N ALA A 151 -13.12 14.93 -11.19
CA ALA A 151 -13.40 16.28 -10.71
C ALA A 151 -14.53 16.92 -11.53
N ASP A 152 -14.54 16.73 -12.85
CA ASP A 152 -15.58 17.27 -13.75
C ASP A 152 -16.94 16.61 -13.46
N ALA A 153 -16.93 15.29 -13.26
CA ALA A 153 -18.13 14.55 -12.87
C ALA A 153 -18.66 14.97 -11.47
N ALA A 154 -17.75 15.27 -10.54
CA ALA A 154 -18.13 15.81 -9.23
C ALA A 154 -18.73 17.22 -9.35
N ALA A 155 -18.16 18.09 -10.18
CA ALA A 155 -18.71 19.42 -10.45
C ALA A 155 -20.11 19.31 -11.09
N TYR A 156 -20.28 18.41 -12.07
CA TYR A 156 -21.60 18.12 -12.64
C TYR A 156 -22.61 17.68 -11.59
N TRP A 157 -22.22 16.76 -10.71
CA TRP A 157 -23.11 16.25 -9.67
C TRP A 157 -23.54 17.32 -8.68
N LEU A 158 -22.60 18.16 -8.21
CA LEU A 158 -22.87 19.22 -7.26
C LEU A 158 -23.77 20.32 -7.85
N ARG A 159 -23.67 20.61 -9.15
CA ARG A 159 -24.60 21.53 -9.84
C ARG A 159 -26.05 21.03 -9.82
N HIS A 160 -26.27 19.73 -9.88
CA HIS A 160 -27.61 19.13 -9.89
C HIS A 160 -28.10 18.75 -8.48
N ASN A 161 -27.19 18.62 -7.51
CA ASN A 161 -27.48 18.25 -6.13
C ASN A 161 -26.78 19.22 -5.18
N PRO A 162 -27.33 20.44 -4.98
CA PRO A 162 -26.66 21.49 -4.22
C PRO A 162 -26.50 21.18 -2.73
N THR A 163 -27.23 20.19 -2.20
CA THR A 163 -27.11 19.70 -0.83
C THR A 163 -26.02 18.65 -0.65
N ALA A 164 -25.44 18.15 -1.75
CA ALA A 164 -24.35 17.19 -1.70
C ALA A 164 -23.00 17.90 -1.53
N PHE A 165 -21.99 17.14 -1.10
CA PHE A 165 -20.61 17.59 -0.95
C PHE A 165 -19.68 16.66 -1.70
N ALA A 166 -18.51 17.15 -2.11
CA ALA A 166 -17.48 16.31 -2.74
C ALA A 166 -16.21 16.25 -1.88
N LEU A 167 -15.68 15.04 -1.70
CA LEU A 167 -14.39 14.77 -1.12
C LEU A 167 -13.34 14.73 -2.23
N ILE A 168 -12.40 15.68 -2.20
CA ILE A 168 -11.45 15.94 -3.28
C ILE A 168 -10.02 16.00 -2.74
N PRO A 169 -9.05 15.33 -3.39
CA PRO A 169 -7.64 15.47 -3.01
C PRO A 169 -7.09 16.83 -3.47
N ALA A 170 -6.12 17.37 -2.74
CA ALA A 170 -5.48 18.67 -3.06
C ALA A 170 -5.02 18.79 -4.53
N THR A 171 -4.59 17.68 -5.14
CA THR A 171 -4.12 17.63 -6.54
C THR A 171 -5.20 17.94 -7.58
N GLU A 172 -6.47 17.71 -7.24
CA GLU A 172 -7.62 17.93 -8.15
C GLU A 172 -8.45 19.16 -7.73
N LEU A 173 -8.19 19.73 -6.55
CA LEU A 173 -8.98 20.82 -5.99
C LEU A 173 -9.01 22.02 -6.94
N GLY A 174 -7.84 22.52 -7.33
CA GLY A 174 -7.72 23.73 -8.16
C GLY A 174 -8.19 23.59 -9.60
N ARG A 175 -8.65 22.41 -10.05
CA ARG A 175 -9.16 22.25 -11.42
C ARG A 175 -10.58 22.78 -11.54
N CYS A 176 -11.47 22.31 -10.67
CA CYS A 176 -12.91 22.64 -10.74
C CYS A 176 -13.42 23.42 -9.53
N PHE A 177 -12.61 23.57 -8.47
CA PHE A 177 -13.07 24.13 -7.21
C PHE A 177 -12.12 25.19 -6.66
N SER A 178 -12.69 26.20 -6.02
CA SER A 178 -11.93 27.26 -5.35
C SER A 178 -11.44 26.77 -3.99
N ALA A 179 -10.13 26.87 -3.75
CA ALA A 179 -9.52 26.49 -2.48
C ALA A 179 -10.04 27.31 -1.28
N ASP A 180 -10.45 28.56 -1.52
CA ASP A 180 -10.95 29.46 -0.47
C ASP A 180 -12.26 28.99 0.17
N LYS A 181 -13.06 28.23 -0.59
CA LYS A 181 -14.34 27.64 -0.13
C LYS A 181 -14.20 26.17 0.24
N ALA A 182 -12.99 25.62 0.16
CA ALA A 182 -12.72 24.24 0.49
C ALA A 182 -12.38 24.08 1.97
N ARG A 183 -13.01 23.12 2.63
CA ARG A 183 -12.70 22.78 4.02
C ARG A 183 -11.70 21.64 4.07
N LYS A 184 -10.51 21.89 4.62
CA LYS A 184 -9.52 20.84 4.87
C LYS A 184 -10.05 19.86 5.92
N LEU A 185 -10.02 18.56 5.63
CA LEU A 185 -10.41 17.51 6.57
C LEU A 185 -9.22 16.78 7.21
N GLY A 186 -8.07 16.78 6.54
CA GLY A 186 -6.88 16.10 7.07
C GLY A 186 -6.01 15.53 5.97
N GLU A 187 -5.01 14.76 6.40
CA GLU A 187 -4.05 14.13 5.51
C GLU A 187 -4.00 12.61 5.74
N THR A 188 -3.78 11.90 4.66
CA THR A 188 -3.42 10.49 4.65
C THR A 188 -1.99 10.39 4.16
N SER A 189 -1.36 9.22 4.29
CA SER A 189 0.03 8.97 3.85
C SER A 189 0.36 9.30 2.38
N ARG A 190 -0.64 9.66 1.56
CA ARG A 190 -0.47 9.98 0.14
C ARG A 190 -1.07 11.31 -0.32
N ALA A 191 -2.02 11.89 0.42
CA ALA A 191 -2.74 13.07 -0.03
C ALA A 191 -3.40 13.81 1.13
N GLU A 192 -3.48 15.13 0.98
CA GLU A 192 -4.39 15.98 1.75
C GLU A 192 -5.78 15.99 1.11
N TRP A 193 -6.80 15.92 1.96
CA TRP A 193 -8.20 15.78 1.55
C TRP A 193 -9.02 16.99 2.00
N TYR A 194 -9.87 17.44 1.08
CA TYR A 194 -10.74 18.58 1.26
C TYR A 194 -12.18 18.17 0.96
N VAL A 195 -13.12 18.84 1.62
CA VAL A 195 -14.54 18.79 1.28
C VAL A 195 -14.95 20.12 0.69
N VAL A 196 -15.73 20.03 -0.40
CA VAL A 196 -16.28 21.18 -1.11
C VAL A 196 -17.78 21.01 -1.31
N GLY A 197 -18.52 22.11 -1.19
CA GLY A 197 -19.93 22.19 -1.55
C GLY A 197 -20.12 22.66 -3.00
N ALA A 198 -21.38 22.78 -3.43
CA ALA A 198 -21.71 23.31 -4.75
C ALA A 198 -21.31 24.79 -4.93
N ASP A 199 -21.19 25.54 -3.85
CA ASP A 199 -20.76 26.94 -3.83
C ASP A 199 -19.27 27.13 -4.15
N ALA A 200 -18.48 26.06 -4.05
CA ALA A 200 -17.05 26.05 -4.32
C ALA A 200 -16.70 25.84 -5.80
N ASP A 201 -17.68 25.59 -6.67
CA ASP A 201 -17.45 25.45 -8.12
C ASP A 201 -16.88 26.76 -8.70
N ASN A 202 -15.70 26.66 -9.34
CA ASN A 202 -15.01 27.80 -9.93
C ASN A 202 -15.47 28.12 -11.37
N GLY A 203 -16.37 27.30 -11.94
CA GLY A 203 -16.91 27.46 -13.29
C GLY A 203 -15.96 27.04 -14.43
N GLN A 204 -14.75 26.58 -14.13
CA GLN A 204 -13.74 26.25 -15.16
C GLN A 204 -13.94 24.87 -15.78
N CYS A 205 -14.57 23.94 -15.06
CA CYS A 205 -14.79 22.59 -15.54
C CYS A 205 -16.08 22.45 -16.37
N GLN A 206 -15.96 21.68 -17.45
CA GLN A 206 -17.11 21.24 -18.25
C GLN A 206 -17.85 20.15 -17.49
N ALA A 207 -18.99 20.50 -16.91
CA ALA A 207 -19.88 19.58 -16.23
C ALA A 207 -20.56 18.65 -17.25
N THR A 208 -19.81 17.64 -17.71
CA THR A 208 -20.33 16.60 -18.60
C THR A 208 -21.05 15.55 -17.76
N PRO A 209 -22.21 15.05 -18.18
CA PRO A 209 -22.90 13.99 -17.47
C PRO A 209 -22.01 12.74 -17.38
N PRO A 210 -21.83 12.15 -16.17
CA PRO A 210 -21.04 10.95 -15.99
C PRO A 210 -21.72 9.76 -16.65
N GLY A 211 -20.94 8.89 -17.30
CA GLY A 211 -21.48 7.70 -17.98
C GLY A 211 -22.12 6.70 -17.03
N HIS A 212 -21.59 6.55 -15.81
CA HIS A 212 -22.17 5.70 -14.77
C HIS A 212 -22.03 6.36 -13.39
N VAL A 213 -23.11 6.27 -12.62
CA VAL A 213 -23.18 6.76 -11.24
C VAL A 213 -23.40 5.57 -10.31
N TYR A 214 -22.46 5.34 -9.41
CA TYR A 214 -22.59 4.36 -8.35
C TYR A 214 -22.99 5.10 -7.08
N ARG A 215 -24.15 4.75 -6.52
CA ARG A 215 -24.64 5.30 -5.25
C ARG A 215 -24.72 4.19 -4.23
N PHE A 216 -24.31 4.50 -3.01
CA PHE A 216 -24.40 3.57 -1.89
C PHE A 216 -24.89 4.30 -0.65
N ALA A 217 -25.94 3.77 -0.04
CA ALA A 217 -26.48 4.23 1.22
C ALA A 217 -26.66 3.03 2.15
N TRP A 218 -26.24 3.18 3.40
CA TRP A 218 -26.52 2.20 4.44
C TRP A 218 -28.00 2.30 4.77
N ALA A 219 -28.65 1.15 5.01
CA ALA A 219 -29.97 1.16 5.63
C ALA A 219 -29.85 1.89 6.98
N ASP A 220 -30.75 2.84 7.25
CA ASP A 220 -30.74 3.66 8.47
C ASP A 220 -30.56 2.76 9.70
N VAL A 221 -29.37 2.80 10.31
CA VAL A 221 -29.17 2.26 11.65
C VAL A 221 -29.71 3.33 12.57
N PRO A 222 -30.76 3.08 13.37
CA PRO A 222 -31.27 4.06 14.31
C PRO A 222 -30.11 4.50 15.21
N VAL A 223 -29.72 5.77 15.10
CA VAL A 223 -28.74 6.36 16.00
C VAL A 223 -29.44 6.43 17.36
N ALA A 224 -29.14 5.49 18.25
CA ALA A 224 -29.58 5.55 19.63
C ALA A 224 -29.07 6.89 20.20
N ARG A 225 -30.05 7.73 20.56
CA ARG A 225 -29.86 9.08 21.08
C ARG A 225 -29.37 9.05 22.51
#